data_AF-A0A094DB77-F1
#
_entry.id   AF-A0A094DB77-F1
#
_cell.length_a   1.000
_cell.length_b   1.000
_cell.length_c   1.000
_cell.angle_alpha   90.00
_cell.angle_beta   90.00
_cell.angle_gamma   90.00
#
_symmetry.space_group_name_H-M   'P 1'
#
loop_
_entity.id
_entity.type
_entity.pdbx_description
1 polymer ?
#
loop_
_entity_poly.entity_id
_entity_poly.type
_entity_poly.pdbx_seq_one_letter_code
_entity_poly.pdbx_strand_id
1 'polypeptide(L)'
;MRVGMVGERGVHHYNIAATSLFLATKAEENCRKTKEIVIAVAKVAQKNANLIIDEQSKEFWRWKDSILLYEETMLELLTFDVVLESPYTHLQAILQQLGLDHDKALRNIAWAFLNDSQMTTLCLRMGPRDVAVAAVYFAARYNGEKISDDGGRPWWERAGGDEEKIGEAVAVVQEFYAENPLGRTDLPLEGSPGGSAGELEATRERGGESPESVKERGGDGVEEREAQRQRSRSPIERTTGAGDDDAVLKRVANDPATHERDDRGDEAIASIEGVPPKRKESIADTDTGERGSKRIKSGDKDEESEEGEVEE
;
A
#
# COMPACT_ATOMS: atom_id res chain seq x y z
N MET A 1 10.66 5.00 15.23
CA MET A 1 10.92 6.15 14.29
C MET A 1 9.81 7.20 14.09
N ARG A 2 8.61 7.10 14.71
CA ARG A 2 7.50 8.06 14.49
C ARG A 2 7.39 9.16 15.56
N VAL A 3 8.46 9.88 15.80
CA VAL A 3 8.37 11.11 16.60
C VAL A 3 7.84 12.21 15.69
N GLY A 4 6.69 12.78 16.03
CA GLY A 4 6.13 13.88 15.26
C GLY A 4 7.15 15.01 15.18
N MET A 5 7.66 15.29 13.97
CA MET A 5 8.55 16.42 13.70
C MET A 5 7.80 17.76 13.76
N VAL A 6 6.79 17.88 14.64
CA VAL A 6 6.06 19.13 14.88
C VAL A 6 6.88 19.96 15.88
N GLY A 7 8.09 20.30 15.47
CA GLY A 7 8.79 21.49 15.91
C GLY A 7 8.88 22.39 14.68
N GLU A 8 8.21 23.53 14.73
CA GLU A 8 8.27 24.64 13.76
C GLU A 8 7.33 24.55 12.54
N ARG A 9 6.36 25.48 12.46
CA ARG A 9 5.74 26.05 11.24
C ARG A 9 5.60 25.15 9.99
N GLY A 10 5.21 23.89 10.17
CA GLY A 10 5.05 22.92 9.08
C GLY A 10 3.65 22.86 8.49
N VAL A 11 3.54 22.34 7.27
CA VAL A 11 2.24 22.03 6.63
C VAL A 11 1.62 20.80 7.29
N HIS A 12 0.31 20.83 7.53
CA HIS A 12 -0.40 19.69 8.11
C HIS A 12 -0.35 18.47 7.17
N HIS A 13 -0.01 17.30 7.70
CA HIS A 13 0.21 16.06 6.92
C HIS A 13 -0.99 15.66 6.04
N TYR A 14 -2.24 15.90 6.48
CA TYR A 14 -3.42 15.67 5.61
C TYR A 14 -3.41 16.48 4.31
N ASN A 15 -2.92 17.72 4.32
CA ASN A 15 -2.85 18.54 3.11
C ASN A 15 -1.81 17.96 2.15
N ILE A 16 -0.64 17.60 2.68
CA ILE A 16 0.43 16.96 1.91
C ILE A 16 -0.03 15.62 1.35
N ALA A 17 -0.65 14.76 2.16
CA ALA A 17 -1.15 13.46 1.72
C ALA A 17 -2.24 13.59 0.63
N ALA A 18 -3.14 14.57 0.76
CA ALA A 18 -4.16 14.85 -0.25
C ALA A 18 -3.53 15.28 -1.58
N THR A 19 -2.55 16.18 -1.53
CA THR A 19 -1.81 16.63 -2.72
C THR A 19 -0.97 15.51 -3.34
N SER A 20 -0.28 14.69 -2.53
CA SER A 20 0.47 13.54 -3.02
C SER A 20 -0.43 12.54 -3.73
N LEU A 21 -1.62 12.25 -3.17
CA LEU A 21 -2.60 11.38 -3.82
C LEU A 21 -3.11 11.99 -5.14
N PHE A 22 -3.40 13.29 -5.14
CA PHE A 22 -3.83 14.01 -6.35
C PHE A 22 -2.77 13.93 -7.46
N LEU A 23 -1.50 14.22 -7.15
CA LEU A 23 -0.40 14.12 -8.09
C LEU A 23 -0.18 12.68 -8.58
N ALA A 24 -0.22 11.69 -7.69
CA ALA A 24 -0.06 10.28 -8.04
C ALA A 24 -1.11 9.82 -9.06
N THR A 25 -2.38 10.25 -8.92
CA THR A 25 -3.42 9.90 -9.92
C THR A 25 -3.14 10.45 -11.32
N LYS A 26 -2.41 11.57 -11.42
CA LYS A 26 -1.99 12.15 -12.70
C LYS A 26 -0.75 11.44 -13.25
N ALA A 27 0.24 11.17 -12.40
CA ALA A 27 1.50 10.52 -12.78
C ALA A 27 1.30 9.08 -13.26
N GLU A 28 0.43 8.31 -12.59
CA GLU A 28 0.12 6.91 -12.92
C GLU A 28 -0.95 6.76 -14.04
N GLU A 29 -1.30 7.86 -14.71
CA GLU A 29 -2.36 7.92 -15.74
C GLU A 29 -3.74 7.39 -15.28
N ASN A 30 -3.95 7.25 -13.98
CA ASN A 30 -5.21 6.83 -13.36
C ASN A 30 -6.00 8.06 -12.87
N CYS A 31 -6.23 8.99 -13.81
CA CYS A 31 -6.81 10.29 -13.51
C CYS A 31 -8.21 10.17 -12.90
N ARG A 32 -8.43 10.82 -11.77
CA ARG A 32 -9.75 10.96 -11.14
C ARG A 32 -10.22 12.40 -11.20
N LYS A 33 -11.55 12.60 -11.18
CA LYS A 33 -12.11 13.95 -11.12
C LYS A 33 -11.68 14.60 -9.82
N THR A 34 -11.16 15.83 -9.88
CA THR A 34 -10.73 16.60 -8.68
C THR A 34 -11.80 16.61 -7.59
N LYS A 35 -13.08 16.74 -7.99
CA LYS A 35 -14.22 16.68 -7.07
C LYS A 35 -14.25 15.40 -6.22
N GLU A 36 -14.03 14.24 -6.83
CA GLU A 36 -14.08 12.95 -6.14
C GLU A 36 -12.94 12.83 -5.12
N ILE A 37 -11.74 13.27 -5.51
CA ILE A 37 -10.57 13.29 -4.62
C ILE A 37 -10.83 14.23 -3.43
N VAL A 38 -11.29 15.45 -3.69
CA VAL A 38 -11.59 16.45 -2.64
C VAL A 38 -12.62 15.91 -1.64
N ILE A 39 -13.71 15.31 -2.13
CA ILE A 39 -14.76 14.75 -1.26
C ILE A 39 -14.19 13.58 -0.42
N ALA A 40 -13.42 12.69 -1.03
CA ALA A 40 -12.82 11.55 -0.33
C ALA A 40 -11.83 11.99 0.76
N VAL A 41 -10.93 12.92 0.44
CA VAL A 41 -9.96 13.50 1.39
C VAL A 41 -10.67 14.15 2.56
N ALA A 42 -11.69 14.97 2.29
CA ALA A 42 -12.41 15.69 3.33
C ALA A 42 -13.18 14.75 4.27
N LYS A 43 -13.79 13.68 3.75
CA LYS A 43 -14.41 12.62 4.57
C LYS A 43 -13.41 11.94 5.51
N VAL A 44 -12.23 11.60 4.99
CA VAL A 44 -11.16 10.95 5.76
C VAL A 44 -10.60 11.90 6.83
N ALA A 45 -10.31 13.15 6.46
CA ALA A 45 -9.77 14.15 7.37
C ALA A 45 -10.73 14.49 8.52
N GLN A 46 -12.05 14.46 8.26
CA GLN A 46 -13.09 14.66 9.28
C GLN A 46 -13.47 13.38 10.03
N LYS A 47 -12.87 12.23 9.69
CA LYS A 47 -13.19 10.92 10.27
C LYS A 47 -14.69 10.59 10.18
N ASN A 48 -15.34 11.03 9.11
CA ASN A 48 -16.78 10.85 8.90
C ASN A 48 -17.05 10.39 7.46
N ALA A 49 -17.21 9.08 7.27
CA ALA A 49 -17.46 8.48 5.95
C ALA A 49 -18.82 8.85 5.35
N ASN A 50 -19.81 9.13 6.21
CA ASN A 50 -21.18 9.48 5.84
C ASN A 50 -21.37 10.97 5.57
N LEU A 51 -20.31 11.77 5.70
CA LEU A 51 -20.35 13.20 5.45
C LEU A 51 -20.74 13.50 4.00
N ILE A 52 -21.78 14.29 3.82
CA ILE A 52 -22.19 14.77 2.49
C ILE A 52 -21.54 16.14 2.29
N ILE A 53 -20.66 16.23 1.31
CA ILE A 53 -19.96 17.47 0.96
C ILE A 53 -20.52 17.98 -0.35
N ASP A 54 -21.12 19.16 -0.28
CA ASP A 54 -21.53 19.90 -1.45
C ASP A 54 -20.34 20.64 -2.08
N GLU A 55 -20.33 20.73 -3.40
CA GLU A 55 -19.30 21.42 -4.18
C GLU A 55 -19.29 22.93 -3.95
N GLN A 56 -20.42 23.48 -3.49
CA GLN A 56 -20.52 24.89 -3.08
C GLN A 56 -20.15 25.11 -1.60
N SER A 57 -19.85 24.04 -0.85
CA SER A 57 -19.49 24.17 0.56
C SER A 57 -18.11 24.81 0.73
N LYS A 58 -17.96 25.60 1.80
CA LYS A 58 -16.65 26.20 2.16
C LYS A 58 -15.56 25.14 2.34
N GLU A 59 -15.93 23.97 2.84
CA GLU A 59 -15.00 22.87 3.09
C GLU A 59 -14.47 22.27 1.78
N PHE A 60 -15.32 22.11 0.77
CA PHE A 60 -14.89 21.66 -0.56
C PHE A 60 -13.85 22.61 -1.15
N TRP A 61 -14.15 23.92 -1.15
CA TRP A 61 -13.23 24.93 -1.67
C TRP A 61 -11.94 24.98 -0.88
N ARG A 62 -12.00 24.88 0.46
CA ARG A 62 -10.81 24.83 1.32
C ARG A 62 -9.85 23.69 0.93
N TRP A 63 -10.37 22.48 0.73
CA TRP A 63 -9.54 21.33 0.33
C TRP A 63 -9.04 21.46 -1.11
N LYS A 64 -9.90 21.88 -2.03
CA LYS A 64 -9.53 22.09 -3.43
C LYS A 64 -8.40 23.10 -3.57
N ASP A 65 -8.55 24.27 -2.96
CA ASP A 65 -7.57 25.35 -3.03
C ASP A 65 -6.26 24.92 -2.35
N SER A 66 -6.34 24.19 -1.23
CA SER A 66 -5.15 23.63 -0.58
C SER A 66 -4.44 22.61 -1.45
N ILE A 67 -5.15 21.70 -2.13
CA ILE A 67 -4.54 20.68 -3.00
C ILE A 67 -3.81 21.36 -4.15
N LEU A 68 -4.45 22.33 -4.81
CA LEU A 68 -3.89 23.06 -5.95
C LEU A 68 -2.71 23.95 -5.54
N LEU A 69 -2.77 24.58 -4.37
CA LEU A 69 -1.65 25.38 -3.84
C LEU A 69 -0.40 24.53 -3.62
N TYR A 70 -0.54 23.38 -2.96
CA TYR A 70 0.61 22.52 -2.67
C TYR A 70 1.05 21.67 -3.86
N GLU A 71 0.23 21.55 -4.91
CA GLU A 71 0.59 20.80 -6.13
C GLU A 71 1.88 21.36 -6.75
N GLU A 72 1.91 22.67 -6.98
CA GLU A 72 3.06 23.36 -7.55
C GLU A 72 4.30 23.22 -6.64
N THR A 73 4.14 23.52 -5.35
CA THR A 73 5.23 23.40 -4.37
C THR A 73 5.78 21.98 -4.28
N MET A 74 4.92 20.96 -4.32
CA MET A 74 5.35 19.55 -4.24
C MET A 74 6.10 19.13 -5.51
N LEU A 75 5.64 19.54 -6.69
CA LEU A 75 6.33 19.27 -7.95
C LEU A 75 7.72 19.90 -7.99
N GLU A 76 7.85 21.15 -7.52
CA GLU A 76 9.15 21.83 -7.42
C GLU A 76 10.10 21.10 -6.46
N LEU A 77 9.61 20.71 -5.28
CA LEU A 77 10.41 19.99 -4.27
C LEU A 77 10.85 18.60 -4.74
N LEU A 78 10.01 17.93 -5.53
CA LEU A 78 10.34 16.65 -6.17
C LEU A 78 11.17 16.82 -7.44
N THR A 79 11.53 18.05 -7.82
CA THR A 79 12.25 18.34 -9.08
C THR A 79 11.55 17.80 -10.32
N PHE A 80 10.21 17.71 -10.26
CA PHE A 80 9.35 17.08 -11.26
C PHE A 80 9.64 15.59 -11.51
N ASP A 81 10.40 14.94 -10.64
CA ASP A 81 10.63 13.49 -10.66
C ASP A 81 9.48 12.76 -9.96
N VAL A 82 8.44 12.50 -10.74
CA VAL A 82 7.20 11.85 -10.27
C VAL A 82 7.02 10.43 -10.81
N VAL A 83 8.01 9.92 -11.54
CA VAL A 83 8.00 8.56 -12.10
C VAL A 83 8.83 7.66 -11.18
N LEU A 84 8.14 6.87 -10.36
CA LEU A 84 8.79 6.03 -9.37
C LEU A 84 8.95 4.60 -9.88
N GLU A 85 10.10 4.00 -9.62
CA GLU A 85 10.32 2.58 -9.86
C GLU A 85 9.66 1.76 -8.75
N SER A 86 8.86 0.78 -9.16
CA SER A 86 8.03 -0.03 -8.26
C SER A 86 8.80 -1.26 -7.73
N PRO A 87 8.90 -1.47 -6.40
CA PRO A 87 9.53 -2.65 -5.84
C PRO A 87 8.80 -3.95 -6.21
N TYR A 88 7.51 -3.87 -6.54
CA TYR A 88 6.70 -5.01 -6.97
C TYR A 88 7.17 -5.57 -8.32
N THR A 89 7.63 -4.71 -9.23
CA THR A 89 8.18 -5.13 -10.52
C THR A 89 9.46 -5.94 -10.31
N HIS A 90 10.35 -5.48 -9.42
CA HIS A 90 11.55 -6.22 -9.07
C HIS A 90 11.24 -7.54 -8.36
N LEU A 91 10.28 -7.55 -7.43
CA LEU A 91 9.88 -8.77 -6.75
C LEU A 91 9.48 -9.86 -7.75
N GLN A 92 8.62 -9.52 -8.73
CA GLN A 92 8.21 -10.47 -9.75
C GLN A 92 9.40 -10.98 -10.58
N ALA A 93 10.32 -10.09 -10.98
CA ALA A 93 11.51 -10.47 -11.74
C ALA A 93 12.46 -11.38 -10.93
N ILE A 94 12.67 -11.08 -9.65
CA ILE A 94 13.52 -11.87 -8.75
C ILE A 94 12.91 -13.25 -8.52
N LEU A 95 11.59 -13.34 -8.27
CA LEU A 95 10.90 -14.62 -8.10
C LEU A 95 11.04 -15.51 -9.33
N GLN A 96 10.88 -14.95 -10.53
CA GLN A 96 11.09 -15.68 -11.78
C GLN A 96 12.55 -16.11 -11.96
N GLN A 97 13.49 -15.23 -11.65
CA GLN A 97 14.92 -15.54 -11.73
C GLN A 97 15.31 -16.70 -10.80
N LEU A 98 14.71 -16.77 -9.61
CA LEU A 98 14.97 -17.80 -8.61
C LEU A 98 14.10 -19.06 -8.79
N GLY A 99 13.14 -19.07 -9.73
CA GLY A 99 12.23 -20.20 -9.93
C GLY A 99 11.18 -20.36 -8.83
N LEU A 100 10.86 -19.28 -8.12
CA LEU A 100 9.93 -19.23 -6.98
C LEU A 100 8.57 -18.62 -7.35
N ASP A 101 8.36 -18.27 -8.62
CA ASP A 101 7.12 -17.62 -9.09
C ASP A 101 5.88 -18.52 -8.94
N HIS A 102 6.06 -19.83 -8.88
CA HIS A 102 4.97 -20.79 -8.67
C HIS A 102 4.53 -20.91 -7.20
N ASP A 103 5.39 -20.55 -6.23
CA ASP A 103 5.06 -20.64 -4.80
C ASP A 103 4.14 -19.49 -4.36
N LYS A 104 2.84 -19.77 -4.36
CA LYS A 104 1.82 -18.79 -3.96
C LYS A 104 2.00 -18.30 -2.52
N ALA A 105 2.45 -19.14 -1.59
CA ALA A 105 2.59 -18.74 -0.20
C ALA A 105 3.74 -17.75 -0.04
N LEU A 106 4.91 -18.08 -0.58
CA LEU A 106 6.08 -17.21 -0.56
C LEU A 106 5.80 -15.87 -1.24
N ARG A 107 5.18 -15.88 -2.43
CA ARG A 107 4.80 -14.64 -3.13
C ARG A 107 3.89 -13.74 -2.29
N ASN A 108 2.88 -14.32 -1.65
CA ASN A 108 1.92 -13.55 -0.86
C ASN A 108 2.60 -12.90 0.36
N ILE A 109 3.51 -13.61 1.02
CA ILE A 109 4.26 -13.07 2.16
C ILE A 109 5.23 -11.97 1.71
N ALA A 110 5.97 -12.19 0.62
CA ALA A 110 6.86 -11.17 0.07
C ALA A 110 6.08 -9.91 -0.36
N TRP A 111 4.90 -10.09 -0.97
CA TRP A 111 4.02 -8.97 -1.30
C TRP A 111 3.53 -8.24 -0.06
N ALA A 112 3.12 -8.97 0.98
CA ALA A 112 2.70 -8.36 2.25
C ALA A 112 3.84 -7.56 2.91
N PHE A 113 5.06 -8.09 2.91
CA PHE A 113 6.25 -7.37 3.36
C PHE A 113 6.46 -6.06 2.58
N LEU A 114 6.30 -6.08 1.24
CA LEU A 114 6.39 -4.85 0.45
C LEU A 114 5.31 -3.84 0.83
N ASN A 115 4.06 -4.26 0.99
CA ASN A 115 2.99 -3.35 1.44
C ASN A 115 3.33 -2.69 2.78
N ASP A 116 3.83 -3.47 3.74
CA ASP A 116 4.18 -2.97 5.07
C ASP A 116 5.41 -2.06 5.03
N SER A 117 6.38 -2.35 4.15
CA SER A 117 7.56 -1.50 3.94
C SER A 117 7.20 -0.06 3.52
N GLN A 118 6.12 0.14 2.76
CA GLN A 118 5.66 1.46 2.32
C GLN A 118 5.11 2.32 3.47
N MET A 119 4.80 1.70 4.61
CA MET A 119 4.38 2.40 5.83
C MET A 119 5.56 2.80 6.72
N THR A 120 6.79 2.59 6.22
CA THR A 120 8.06 2.92 6.87
C THR A 120 8.88 3.88 6.01
N THR A 121 10.08 4.26 6.45
CA THR A 121 11.00 5.12 5.69
C THR A 121 11.88 4.35 4.71
N LEU A 122 11.62 3.07 4.44
CA LEU A 122 12.50 2.25 3.59
C LEU A 122 12.62 2.78 2.16
N CYS A 123 11.54 3.32 1.60
CA CYS A 123 11.56 3.92 0.27
C CYS A 123 12.51 5.13 0.14
N LEU A 124 12.95 5.72 1.26
CA LEU A 124 13.92 6.82 1.29
C LEU A 124 15.35 6.36 1.62
N ARG A 125 15.50 5.14 2.16
CA ARG A 125 16.80 4.61 2.62
C ARG A 125 17.44 3.69 1.59
N MET A 126 16.62 3.01 0.77
CA MET A 126 17.06 1.89 -0.04
C MET A 126 16.39 1.91 -1.41
N GLY A 127 17.08 1.36 -2.42
CA GLY A 127 16.51 1.21 -3.75
C GLY A 127 15.38 0.18 -3.79
N PRO A 128 14.43 0.30 -4.73
CA PRO A 128 13.25 -0.57 -4.80
C PRO A 128 13.64 -2.05 -5.00
N ARG A 129 14.73 -2.32 -5.72
CA ARG A 129 15.29 -3.67 -5.88
C ARG A 129 15.84 -4.25 -4.58
N ASP A 130 16.53 -3.45 -3.76
CA ASP A 130 17.07 -3.90 -2.47
C ASP A 130 15.92 -4.31 -1.53
N VAL A 131 14.85 -3.51 -1.48
CA VAL A 131 13.64 -3.81 -0.70
C VAL A 131 12.94 -5.07 -1.21
N ALA A 132 12.91 -5.30 -2.52
CA ALA A 132 12.34 -6.50 -3.11
C ALA A 132 13.13 -7.77 -2.76
N VAL A 133 14.48 -7.72 -2.75
CA VAL A 133 15.30 -8.85 -2.31
C VAL A 133 15.05 -9.14 -0.82
N ALA A 134 14.97 -8.10 0.02
CA ALA A 134 14.64 -8.26 1.43
C ALA A 134 13.27 -8.91 1.65
N ALA A 135 12.28 -8.59 0.81
CA ALA A 135 10.96 -9.21 0.84
C ALA A 135 11.01 -10.73 0.55
N VAL A 136 11.82 -11.14 -0.45
CA VAL A 136 12.03 -12.57 -0.76
C VAL A 136 12.72 -13.28 0.39
N TYR A 137 13.74 -12.67 0.98
CA TYR A 137 14.42 -13.20 2.16
C TYR A 137 13.45 -13.40 3.33
N PHE A 138 12.68 -12.36 3.67
CA PHE A 138 11.68 -12.42 4.72
C PHE A 138 10.67 -13.54 4.46
N ALA A 139 10.14 -13.64 3.25
CA ALA A 139 9.17 -14.67 2.89
C ALA A 139 9.76 -16.09 2.97
N ALA A 140 10.97 -16.31 2.46
CA ALA A 140 11.64 -17.59 2.50
C ALA A 140 11.89 -18.04 3.95
N ARG A 141 12.37 -17.14 4.80
CA ARG A 141 12.57 -17.43 6.24
C ARG A 141 11.27 -17.72 6.95
N TYR A 142 10.22 -16.93 6.70
CA TYR A 142 8.92 -17.12 7.34
C TYR A 142 8.31 -18.49 7.01
N ASN A 143 8.49 -18.95 5.76
CA ASN A 143 8.02 -20.27 5.32
C ASN A 143 8.99 -21.43 5.65
N GLY A 144 10.20 -21.14 6.13
CA GLY A 144 11.25 -22.14 6.26
C GLY A 144 11.74 -22.71 4.91
N GLU A 145 11.53 -21.96 3.84
CA GLU A 145 11.94 -22.32 2.48
C GLU A 145 13.45 -22.11 2.30
N LYS A 146 14.09 -23.02 1.57
CA LYS A 146 15.50 -22.87 1.20
C LYS A 146 15.61 -22.57 -0.29
N ILE A 147 16.38 -21.55 -0.63
CA ILE A 147 16.62 -21.11 -2.00
C ILE A 147 17.99 -21.64 -2.43
N SER A 148 18.03 -22.32 -3.56
CA SER A 148 19.24 -22.94 -4.09
C SER A 148 20.28 -21.90 -4.51
N ASP A 149 21.51 -22.11 -4.06
CA ASP A 149 22.67 -21.33 -4.48
C ASP A 149 23.10 -21.69 -5.92
N ASP A 150 23.77 -20.75 -6.61
CA ASP A 150 24.35 -20.99 -7.93
C ASP A 150 25.89 -20.99 -7.86
N GLY A 151 26.49 -22.17 -8.02
CA GLY A 151 27.95 -22.32 -7.97
C GLY A 151 28.58 -21.90 -6.64
N GLY A 152 27.85 -22.07 -5.53
CA GLY A 152 28.29 -21.70 -4.18
C GLY A 152 28.12 -20.21 -3.84
N ARG A 153 27.66 -19.38 -4.78
CA ARG A 153 27.28 -17.99 -4.52
C ARG A 153 25.89 -17.93 -3.88
N PRO A 154 25.70 -17.12 -2.83
CA PRO A 154 24.40 -16.94 -2.20
C PRO A 154 23.33 -16.50 -3.21
N TRP A 155 22.12 -17.01 -3.05
CA TRP A 155 21.00 -16.64 -3.93
C TRP A 155 20.72 -15.12 -3.96
N TRP A 156 20.94 -14.40 -2.86
CA TRP A 156 20.71 -12.96 -2.79
C TRP A 156 21.72 -12.18 -3.64
N GLU A 157 22.98 -12.61 -3.74
CA GLU A 157 23.95 -12.00 -4.65
C GLU A 157 23.53 -12.17 -6.11
N ARG A 158 22.97 -13.35 -6.46
CA ARG A 158 22.41 -13.58 -7.79
C ARG A 158 21.19 -12.69 -8.03
N ALA A 159 20.34 -12.51 -7.03
CA ALA A 159 19.26 -11.53 -7.02
C ALA A 159 19.77 -10.07 -6.88
N GLY A 160 21.09 -9.87 -6.87
CA GLY A 160 21.85 -8.62 -6.71
C GLY A 160 21.50 -7.82 -5.46
N GLY A 161 21.07 -8.47 -4.39
CA GLY A 161 20.96 -7.88 -3.08
C GLY A 161 22.29 -7.94 -2.32
N ASP A 162 22.33 -7.12 -1.28
CA ASP A 162 23.45 -7.01 -0.35
C ASP A 162 23.00 -7.46 1.05
N GLU A 163 23.83 -8.21 1.75
CA GLU A 163 23.49 -8.83 3.03
C GLU A 163 23.15 -7.79 4.11
N GLU A 164 23.94 -6.73 4.21
CA GLU A 164 23.74 -5.67 5.20
C GLU A 164 22.43 -4.92 4.94
N LYS A 165 22.19 -4.59 3.68
CA LYS A 165 20.94 -3.96 3.24
C LYS A 165 19.71 -4.81 3.55
N ILE A 166 19.76 -6.12 3.28
CA ILE A 166 18.65 -7.02 3.56
C ILE A 166 18.36 -7.04 5.07
N GLY A 167 19.40 -7.14 5.89
CA GLY A 167 19.28 -7.09 7.35
C GLY A 167 18.67 -5.78 7.86
N GLU A 168 19.11 -4.65 7.31
CA GLU A 168 18.57 -3.32 7.63
C GLU A 168 17.09 -3.20 7.27
N ALA A 169 16.70 -3.64 6.06
CA ALA A 169 15.31 -3.61 5.61
C ALA A 169 14.38 -4.39 6.54
N VAL A 170 14.76 -5.61 6.88
CA VAL A 170 13.98 -6.46 7.79
C VAL A 170 13.89 -5.85 9.18
N ALA A 171 14.99 -5.32 9.72
CA ALA A 171 14.99 -4.67 11.03
C ALA A 171 14.01 -3.49 11.10
N VAL A 172 13.92 -2.67 10.04
CA VAL A 172 12.98 -1.54 9.98
C VAL A 172 11.53 -2.01 9.98
N VAL A 173 11.20 -3.05 9.21
CA VAL A 173 9.84 -3.62 9.18
C VAL A 173 9.50 -4.31 10.51
N GLN A 174 10.46 -4.98 11.15
CA GLN A 174 10.28 -5.54 12.49
C GLN A 174 10.02 -4.46 13.54
N GLU A 175 10.76 -3.34 13.52
CA GLU A 175 10.49 -2.19 14.39
C GLU A 175 9.06 -1.66 14.14
N PHE A 176 8.65 -1.56 12.88
CA PHE A 176 7.29 -1.16 12.53
C PHE A 176 6.22 -2.10 13.12
N TYR A 177 6.44 -3.42 13.08
CA TYR A 177 5.53 -4.37 13.70
C TYR A 177 5.53 -4.24 15.23
N ALA A 178 6.71 -4.09 15.85
CA ALA A 178 6.83 -3.95 17.30
C ALA A 178 6.18 -2.66 17.83
N GLU A 179 6.24 -1.57 17.06
CA GLU A 179 5.54 -0.32 17.38
C GLU A 179 4.01 -0.44 17.30
N ASN A 180 3.47 -1.44 16.58
CA ASN A 180 2.05 -1.64 16.28
C ASN A 180 1.26 -0.34 16.01
N PRO A 181 1.71 0.49 15.07
CA PRO A 181 1.07 1.78 14.79
C PRO A 181 -0.37 1.65 14.28
N LEU A 182 -0.73 0.50 13.71
CA LEU A 182 -2.05 0.24 13.14
C LEU A 182 -3.02 -0.32 14.18
N GLY A 183 -2.57 -0.57 15.42
CA GLY A 183 -3.39 -1.18 16.46
C GLY A 183 -3.92 -2.57 16.07
N ARG A 184 -3.20 -3.29 15.21
CA ARG A 184 -3.59 -4.63 14.77
C ARG A 184 -3.32 -5.63 15.88
N THR A 185 -4.28 -6.51 16.12
CA THR A 185 -4.17 -7.61 17.10
C THR A 185 -3.55 -8.86 16.51
N ASP A 186 -3.52 -8.98 15.18
CA ASP A 186 -3.01 -10.08 14.37
C ASP A 186 -1.61 -9.80 13.81
N LEU A 187 -0.71 -9.28 14.64
CA LEU A 187 0.66 -9.01 14.22
C LEU A 187 1.45 -10.32 14.06
N PRO A 188 2.16 -10.53 12.95
CA PRO A 188 3.00 -11.69 12.74
C PRO A 188 4.31 -11.62 13.55
N LEU A 189 4.34 -10.95 14.71
CA LEU A 189 5.55 -10.85 15.54
C LEU A 189 6.06 -12.24 15.95
N GLU A 190 5.13 -13.15 16.24
CA GLU A 190 5.44 -14.53 16.59
C GLU A 190 5.80 -15.31 15.31
N GLY A 191 7.10 -15.40 15.01
CA GLY A 191 7.62 -16.07 13.81
C GLY A 191 8.17 -15.13 12.72
N SER A 192 8.14 -13.81 12.91
CA SER A 192 8.79 -12.88 11.98
C SER A 192 10.32 -13.09 11.94
N PRO A 193 10.91 -13.34 10.76
CA PRO A 193 12.36 -13.49 10.59
C PRO A 193 13.15 -12.28 11.04
N GLY A 194 14.29 -12.50 11.68
CA GLY A 194 15.26 -11.45 12.03
C GLY A 194 16.13 -11.03 10.84
N GLY A 195 16.89 -9.94 11.02
CA GLY A 195 17.79 -9.39 10.01
C GLY A 195 19.27 -9.77 10.16
N SER A 196 19.61 -10.78 10.97
CA SER A 196 21.02 -11.11 11.24
C SER A 196 21.66 -11.97 10.14
N ALA A 197 22.97 -11.81 9.93
CA ALA A 197 23.76 -12.56 8.93
C ALA A 197 23.59 -14.09 9.04
N GLY A 198 23.55 -14.62 10.27
CA GLY A 198 23.36 -16.06 10.51
C GLY A 198 21.98 -16.58 10.09
N GLU A 199 20.96 -15.71 10.04
CA GLU A 199 19.62 -16.08 9.58
C GLU A 199 19.49 -16.07 8.06
N LEU A 200 20.19 -15.16 7.38
CA LEU A 200 20.34 -15.16 5.92
C LEU A 200 20.92 -16.48 5.42
N GLU A 201 22.01 -16.94 6.04
CA GLU A 201 22.61 -18.24 5.73
C GLU A 201 21.65 -19.43 5.86
N ALA A 202 20.69 -19.36 6.77
CA ALA A 202 19.71 -20.43 6.96
C ALA A 202 18.67 -20.54 5.83
N THR A 203 18.58 -19.54 4.93
CA THR A 203 17.77 -19.64 3.70
C THR A 203 18.49 -20.35 2.54
N ARG A 204 19.78 -20.67 2.67
CA ARG A 204 20.55 -21.22 1.54
C ARG A 204 20.38 -22.74 1.43
N GLU A 205 20.13 -23.23 0.23
CA GLU A 205 20.34 -24.62 -0.14
C GLU A 205 21.65 -24.74 -0.94
N ARG A 206 22.70 -25.20 -0.28
CA ARG A 206 24.00 -25.47 -0.93
C ARG A 206 23.91 -26.80 -1.66
N GLY A 207 24.12 -26.80 -2.97
CA GLY A 207 24.16 -28.02 -3.76
C GLY A 207 25.28 -28.97 -3.32
N GLY A 208 24.91 -30.07 -2.66
CA GLY A 208 25.70 -31.31 -2.59
C GLY A 208 26.64 -31.50 -1.40
N GLU A 209 26.07 -31.77 -0.21
CA GLU A 209 26.58 -32.82 0.68
C GLU A 209 25.35 -33.62 1.18
N SER A 210 25.23 -34.87 0.73
CA SER A 210 24.39 -35.82 1.44
C SER A 210 24.91 -35.92 2.88
N PRO A 211 24.05 -35.95 3.91
CA PRO A 211 24.54 -36.24 5.25
C PRO A 211 25.00 -37.70 5.25
N GLU A 212 26.31 -37.91 5.08
CA GLU A 212 26.94 -39.16 5.49
C GLU A 212 26.59 -39.36 6.96
N SER A 213 25.91 -40.47 7.19
CA SER A 213 25.56 -40.96 8.50
C SER A 213 26.86 -41.15 9.28
N VAL A 214 27.09 -40.27 10.27
CA VAL A 214 28.11 -40.48 11.29
C VAL A 214 27.71 -41.74 12.05
N LYS A 215 28.31 -42.86 11.65
CA LYS A 215 28.23 -44.15 12.31
C LYS A 215 29.15 -44.08 13.53
N GLU A 216 28.63 -43.63 14.66
CA GLU A 216 29.29 -43.89 15.93
C GLU A 216 29.12 -45.37 16.29
N ARG A 217 30.25 -45.99 16.59
CA ARG A 217 30.42 -47.41 16.84
C ARG A 217 30.77 -47.58 18.31
N GLY A 218 29.88 -48.22 19.07
CA GLY A 218 30.25 -49.07 20.19
C GLY A 218 29.61 -48.74 21.55
N GLY A 219 28.96 -49.76 22.15
CA GLY A 219 28.77 -49.86 23.59
C GLY A 219 27.44 -50.47 24.02
N ASP A 220 27.44 -51.76 24.36
CA ASP A 220 26.32 -52.56 24.87
C ASP A 220 25.67 -52.02 26.17
N GLY A 221 24.38 -52.34 26.33
CA GLY A 221 23.66 -52.21 27.61
C GLY A 221 22.17 -52.54 27.50
N VAL A 222 21.82 -53.78 27.84
CA VAL A 222 20.46 -54.33 27.95
C VAL A 222 19.64 -53.62 29.04
N GLU A 223 18.40 -53.24 28.76
CA GLU A 223 17.25 -53.51 29.65
C GLU A 223 15.89 -53.23 28.97
N GLU A 224 15.00 -54.22 29.09
CA GLU A 224 13.59 -54.17 28.70
C GLU A 224 12.80 -53.12 29.49
N ARG A 225 11.82 -52.49 28.84
CA ARG A 225 10.46 -52.35 29.39
C ARG A 225 9.47 -51.90 28.32
N GLU A 226 8.53 -52.78 28.05
CA GLU A 226 7.26 -52.51 27.37
C GLU A 226 6.44 -51.46 28.15
N ALA A 227 5.80 -50.52 27.44
CA ALA A 227 4.39 -50.18 27.67
C ALA A 227 3.85 -49.18 26.63
N GLN A 228 2.72 -49.60 26.03
CA GLN A 228 1.58 -48.78 25.64
C GLN A 228 1.68 -47.76 24.48
N ARG A 229 1.34 -48.31 23.31
CA ARG A 229 0.47 -47.69 22.30
C ARG A 229 -0.68 -46.90 22.94
N GLN A 230 -0.82 -45.62 22.56
CA GLN A 230 -2.13 -45.04 22.31
C GLN A 230 -2.14 -44.33 20.96
N ARG A 231 -3.02 -44.83 20.09
CA ARG A 231 -3.46 -44.21 18.85
C ARG A 231 -4.32 -43.00 19.19
N SER A 232 -4.09 -41.88 18.51
CA SER A 232 -5.14 -40.90 18.22
C SER A 232 -4.87 -40.33 16.83
N ARG A 233 -5.49 -40.93 15.83
CA ARG A 233 -5.65 -40.39 14.47
C ARG A 233 -7.05 -39.80 14.39
N SER A 234 -7.16 -38.56 13.94
CA SER A 234 -8.36 -37.99 13.33
C SER A 234 -7.95 -36.86 12.36
N PRO A 235 -8.78 -36.54 11.35
CA PRO A 235 -8.33 -36.56 9.96
C PRO A 235 -8.18 -35.18 9.32
N ILE A 236 -7.29 -35.13 8.33
CA ILE A 236 -7.25 -34.10 7.28
C ILE A 236 -8.51 -34.23 6.43
N GLU A 237 -9.39 -33.23 6.46
CA GLU A 237 -10.38 -33.02 5.41
C GLU A 237 -9.72 -32.32 4.23
N ARG A 238 -9.76 -33.02 3.09
CA ARG A 238 -9.27 -32.58 1.80
C ARG A 238 -10.48 -32.07 1.03
N THR A 239 -10.69 -30.76 0.97
CA THR A 239 -11.67 -30.18 0.05
C THR A 239 -10.96 -29.75 -1.22
N THR A 240 -11.10 -30.58 -2.26
CA THR A 240 -10.87 -30.20 -3.65
C THR A 240 -11.94 -29.20 -4.08
N GLY A 241 -11.55 -27.99 -4.43
CA GLY A 241 -12.42 -26.99 -5.04
C GLY A 241 -11.58 -25.98 -5.80
N ALA A 242 -11.52 -26.14 -7.11
CA ALA A 242 -10.89 -25.20 -8.01
C ALA A 242 -11.89 -24.07 -8.34
N GLY A 243 -11.42 -22.83 -8.31
CA GLY A 243 -12.07 -21.67 -8.95
C GLY A 243 -12.76 -20.68 -8.00
N ASP A 244 -12.41 -19.41 -8.17
CA ASP A 244 -13.19 -18.20 -7.82
C ASP A 244 -13.10 -17.51 -6.44
N ASP A 245 -12.07 -17.76 -5.62
CA ASP A 245 -11.93 -17.05 -4.34
C ASP A 245 -11.62 -15.52 -4.48
N ASP A 246 -11.03 -15.08 -5.59
CA ASP A 246 -10.72 -13.66 -5.82
C ASP A 246 -11.97 -12.81 -6.13
N ALA A 247 -12.99 -13.42 -6.74
CA ALA A 247 -14.27 -12.77 -7.00
C ALA A 247 -15.13 -12.66 -5.73
N VAL A 248 -14.98 -13.61 -4.80
CA VAL A 248 -15.69 -13.62 -3.52
C VAL A 248 -15.16 -12.52 -2.60
N LEU A 249 -13.83 -12.35 -2.50
CA LEU A 249 -13.22 -11.30 -1.68
C LEU A 249 -13.57 -9.88 -2.16
N LYS A 250 -13.61 -9.66 -3.49
CA LYS A 250 -14.03 -8.38 -4.09
C LYS A 250 -15.53 -8.09 -3.93
N ARG A 251 -16.38 -9.12 -3.82
CA ARG A 251 -17.81 -8.96 -3.54
C ARG A 251 -18.08 -8.68 -2.07
N VAL A 252 -17.38 -9.35 -1.16
CA VAL A 252 -17.49 -9.13 0.30
C VAL A 252 -17.07 -7.70 0.67
N ALA A 253 -16.05 -7.13 0.01
CA ALA A 253 -15.66 -5.74 0.21
C ALA A 253 -16.68 -4.69 -0.30
N ASN A 254 -17.65 -5.11 -1.12
CA ASN A 254 -18.66 -4.24 -1.72
C ASN A 254 -20.10 -4.63 -1.35
N ASP A 255 -20.30 -5.51 -0.36
CA ASP A 255 -21.63 -5.93 0.10
C ASP A 255 -22.17 -4.96 1.17
N PRO A 256 -23.25 -4.21 0.88
CA PRO A 256 -23.83 -3.25 1.83
C PRO A 256 -24.45 -3.91 3.07
N ALA A 257 -24.58 -5.25 3.13
CA ALA A 257 -25.08 -5.98 4.29
C ALA A 257 -24.04 -6.17 5.42
N THR A 258 -22.76 -5.86 5.19
CA THR A 258 -21.69 -6.02 6.21
C THR A 258 -21.56 -4.85 7.18
N HIS A 259 -22.36 -3.79 7.02
CA HIS A 259 -22.47 -2.69 7.98
C HIS A 259 -23.64 -2.95 8.93
N GLU A 260 -23.35 -3.52 10.10
CA GLU A 260 -24.30 -3.51 11.21
C GLU A 260 -24.60 -2.06 11.62
N ARG A 261 -25.89 -1.71 11.59
CA ARG A 261 -26.42 -0.42 12.04
C ARG A 261 -26.46 -0.40 13.56
N ASP A 262 -25.70 0.47 14.21
CA ASP A 262 -25.88 0.78 15.63
C ASP A 262 -27.03 1.79 15.77
N ASP A 263 -28.25 1.26 15.96
CA ASP A 263 -29.53 1.97 16.08
C ASP A 263 -29.69 2.64 17.47
N ARG A 264 -28.79 3.56 17.84
CA ARG A 264 -28.88 4.30 19.13
C ARG A 264 -28.64 5.80 19.03
N GLY A 265 -29.26 6.45 18.05
CA GLY A 265 -29.12 7.91 17.87
C GLY A 265 -30.32 8.68 17.32
N ASP A 266 -31.47 8.05 17.05
CA ASP A 266 -32.61 8.72 16.39
C ASP A 266 -33.87 8.77 17.29
N GLU A 267 -33.80 9.55 18.37
CA GLU A 267 -34.97 10.11 19.04
C GLU A 267 -34.68 11.54 19.50
N ALA A 268 -34.39 12.46 18.57
CA ALA A 268 -34.27 13.87 18.92
C ALA A 268 -34.54 14.88 17.79
N ILE A 269 -35.23 14.55 16.70
CA ILE A 269 -35.71 15.59 15.75
C ILE A 269 -37.05 15.20 15.11
N ALA A 270 -38.04 14.86 15.95
CA ALA A 270 -39.44 14.77 15.53
C ALA A 270 -40.22 15.93 16.18
N SER A 271 -39.95 17.16 15.75
CA SER A 271 -40.76 18.35 16.07
C SER A 271 -40.40 19.53 15.16
N ILE A 272 -40.70 19.42 13.86
CA ILE A 272 -40.90 20.60 13.00
C ILE A 272 -42.12 20.32 12.13
N GLU A 273 -43.24 20.98 12.44
CA GLU A 273 -44.44 21.03 11.61
C GLU A 273 -44.19 21.87 10.35
N GLY A 274 -44.70 21.45 9.18
CA GLY A 274 -44.98 22.37 8.07
C GLY A 274 -44.40 22.07 6.68
N VAL A 275 -44.22 20.83 6.23
CA VAL A 275 -43.88 20.55 4.81
C VAL A 275 -44.81 19.48 4.20
N PRO A 276 -45.57 19.79 3.13
CA PRO A 276 -46.46 18.82 2.47
C PRO A 276 -45.68 17.91 1.49
N PRO A 277 -46.22 16.71 1.16
CA PRO A 277 -45.42 15.68 0.48
C PRO A 277 -45.39 15.80 -1.07
N LYS A 278 -44.21 15.43 -1.58
CA LYS A 278 -43.78 15.02 -2.93
C LYS A 278 -44.81 15.00 -4.07
N ARG A 279 -44.48 15.68 -5.18
CA ARG A 279 -44.97 15.36 -6.53
C ARG A 279 -43.87 14.64 -7.32
N LYS A 280 -44.20 13.44 -7.82
CA LYS A 280 -43.44 12.70 -8.85
C LYS A 280 -43.65 13.42 -10.18
N GLU A 281 -42.58 13.77 -10.88
CA GLU A 281 -42.62 13.96 -12.33
C GLU A 281 -41.49 13.15 -12.99
N SER A 282 -41.93 12.12 -13.70
CA SER A 282 -41.24 11.44 -14.80
C SER A 282 -41.34 12.28 -16.07
N ILE A 283 -40.38 12.16 -17.00
CA ILE A 283 -40.45 12.25 -18.49
C ILE A 283 -39.00 12.56 -18.96
N ALA A 284 -38.27 11.61 -19.54
CA ALA A 284 -38.28 11.10 -20.92
C ALA A 284 -37.39 11.91 -21.87
N ASP A 285 -36.60 11.17 -22.64
CA ASP A 285 -35.77 11.60 -23.76
C ASP A 285 -36.47 12.53 -24.73
N THR A 286 -35.74 13.52 -25.23
CA THR A 286 -35.90 14.00 -26.61
C THR A 286 -34.61 14.67 -27.08
N ASP A 287 -34.05 14.06 -28.13
CA ASP A 287 -33.05 14.58 -29.04
C ASP A 287 -33.54 15.85 -29.76
N THR A 288 -32.64 16.80 -30.01
CA THR A 288 -32.45 17.56 -31.27
C THR A 288 -31.76 18.91 -31.04
N GLY A 289 -30.80 19.24 -31.91
CA GLY A 289 -30.67 20.61 -32.40
C GLY A 289 -29.35 21.34 -32.13
N GLU A 290 -28.51 21.38 -33.16
CA GLU A 290 -27.38 22.28 -33.36
C GLU A 290 -27.67 23.76 -33.03
N ARG A 291 -26.68 24.48 -32.48
CA ARG A 291 -26.12 25.72 -33.06
C ARG A 291 -25.08 26.40 -32.17
N GLY A 292 -23.96 26.76 -32.80
CA GLY A 292 -23.54 28.18 -32.83
C GLY A 292 -22.35 28.59 -31.98
N SER A 293 -21.14 28.38 -32.51
CA SER A 293 -19.93 29.11 -32.14
C SER A 293 -20.12 30.63 -32.23
N LYS A 294 -19.76 31.38 -31.17
CA LYS A 294 -19.40 32.80 -31.26
C LYS A 294 -18.11 33.06 -30.48
N ARG A 295 -17.05 33.23 -31.27
CA ARG A 295 -15.74 33.77 -30.94
C ARG A 295 -15.87 35.29 -30.78
N ILE A 296 -15.40 35.86 -29.67
CA ILE A 296 -15.18 37.31 -29.51
C ILE A 296 -13.73 37.50 -29.12
N LYS A 297 -12.90 38.04 -30.02
CA LYS A 297 -11.65 38.75 -29.69
C LYS A 297 -11.14 39.53 -30.89
N SER A 298 -11.15 40.86 -30.79
CA SER A 298 -10.16 41.76 -31.38
C SER A 298 -10.32 43.14 -30.73
N GLY A 299 -9.32 43.54 -29.96
CA GLY A 299 -9.14 44.89 -29.45
C GLY A 299 -7.63 45.11 -29.42
N ASP A 300 -7.13 45.71 -30.51
CA ASP A 300 -5.74 46.14 -30.65
C ASP A 300 -5.43 47.24 -29.63
N LYS A 301 -4.23 47.13 -29.07
CA LYS A 301 -3.54 48.18 -28.33
C LYS A 301 -2.49 48.74 -29.29
N ASP A 302 -2.64 50.00 -29.66
CA ASP A 302 -1.55 50.77 -30.23
C ASP A 302 -0.89 51.59 -29.12
N GLU A 303 0.43 51.44 -29.08
CA GLU A 303 1.39 52.20 -28.29
C GLU A 303 1.51 53.61 -28.87
N GLU A 304 1.55 54.64 -28.02
CA GLU A 304 2.23 55.89 -28.36
C GLU A 304 2.95 56.45 -27.13
N SER A 305 4.23 56.70 -27.35
CA SER A 305 5.28 57.00 -26.40
C SER A 305 5.33 58.49 -26.06
N GLU A 306 5.71 58.78 -24.82
CA GLU A 306 6.16 60.10 -24.35
C GLU A 306 7.37 60.60 -25.16
N GLU A 307 7.30 61.83 -25.66
CA GLU A 307 8.44 62.77 -25.68
C GLU A 307 7.89 64.17 -25.42
N GLY A 308 8.47 64.88 -24.46
CA GLY A 308 8.18 66.28 -24.18
C GLY A 308 9.41 67.13 -24.46
N GLU A 309 9.21 68.36 -24.94
CA GLU A 309 10.11 69.53 -24.81
C GLU A 309 9.23 70.80 -24.88
N VAL A 310 9.17 71.65 -23.84
CA VAL A 310 9.97 72.87 -23.52
C VAL A 310 9.52 74.15 -24.27
N GLU A 311 9.11 75.16 -23.47
CA GLU A 311 9.06 76.65 -23.65
C GLU A 311 8.47 77.24 -24.96
N GLU A 312 7.60 78.26 -24.97
CA GLU A 312 7.61 79.58 -24.31
C GLU A 312 6.16 80.11 -24.19
#